data_AF-B3E505-F1
#
_entry.id   AF-B3E505-F1
#
_cell.length_a   1.000
_cell.length_b   1.000
_cell.length_c   1.000
_cell.angle_alpha   90.00
_cell.angle_beta   90.00
_cell.angle_gamma   90.00
#
_symmetry.space_group_name_H-M   'P 1'
#
loop_
_entity.id
_entity.type
_entity.pdbx_description
1 polymer ?
#
loop_
_entity_poly.entity_id
_entity_poly.type
_entity_poly.pdbx_seq_one_letter_code
_entity_poly.pdbx_strand_id
1 'polypeptide(L)'
;MLYFVHQVAAQTIFGRSVTHKFCGRTVFKGVEPVWKSSSFIKGDLLGKDDRSAFGGDPTNVYWNNGPQWFLRLIPYTGTTEMTTKGILDLLNTRQLPPLGKSSGGLIMANTDGGVCYEVATGSNPTRYVTQLFRNGEIWGIEQPTLHAQENKFIPFAVLLTSLCDGLSTYLAFMRNQLRIEPPIQIIVGLSGVEDFKIAERRFGMYPQGCCPIDEVLSGQLIITTYDITAEELLGPFFQKVWEEFALPGEWRTDT
;
A
#
# COMPACT_ATOMS: atom_id res chain seq x y z
N MET A 1 -27.47 28.65 7.54
CA MET A 1 -26.27 27.82 7.83
C MET A 1 -26.53 26.46 7.20
N LEU A 2 -26.19 26.33 5.91
CA LEU A 2 -26.46 25.13 5.11
C LEU A 2 -25.22 24.23 5.16
N TYR A 3 -25.35 23.06 5.76
CA TYR A 3 -24.35 22.00 5.69
C TYR A 3 -24.40 21.37 4.30
N PHE A 4 -23.38 21.60 3.48
CA PHE A 4 -23.13 20.83 2.27
C PHE A 4 -22.40 19.54 2.67
N VAL A 5 -23.10 18.41 2.63
CA VAL A 5 -22.49 17.09 2.71
C VAL A 5 -21.89 16.80 1.32
N HIS A 6 -20.57 16.78 1.22
CA HIS A 6 -19.90 16.30 0.00
C HIS A 6 -20.14 14.80 -0.12
N GLN A 7 -20.98 14.42 -1.07
CA GLN A 7 -21.24 13.04 -1.44
C GLN A 7 -19.99 12.50 -2.15
N VAL A 8 -19.21 11.65 -1.48
CA VAL A 8 -18.16 10.85 -2.11
C VAL A 8 -18.87 9.77 -2.93
N ALA A 9 -18.98 9.98 -4.25
CA ALA A 9 -19.51 8.98 -5.15
C ALA A 9 -18.46 7.88 -5.34
N ALA A 10 -18.55 6.81 -4.55
CA ALA A 10 -17.80 5.59 -4.78
C ALA A 10 -18.40 4.88 -6.01
N GLN A 11 -17.79 5.04 -7.19
CA GLN A 11 -18.11 4.24 -8.36
C GLN A 11 -17.26 2.96 -8.36
N THR A 12 -17.91 1.84 -8.08
CA THR A 12 -17.30 0.51 -8.20
C THR A 12 -17.28 0.12 -9.68
N ILE A 13 -16.11 0.20 -10.32
CA ILE A 13 -15.89 -0.31 -11.68
C ILE A 13 -14.78 -1.37 -11.62
N PHE A 14 -15.17 -2.64 -11.64
CA PHE A 14 -14.25 -3.76 -11.77
C PHE A 14 -13.79 -3.91 -13.24
N GLY A 15 -12.48 -3.97 -13.44
CA GLY A 15 -11.88 -4.71 -14.57
C GLY A 15 -11.71 -4.01 -15.92
N ARG A 16 -11.91 -2.68 -16.04
CA ARG A 16 -11.52 -1.95 -17.26
C ARG A 16 -10.80 -0.66 -16.90
N SER A 17 -9.63 -0.44 -17.50
CA SER A 17 -8.94 0.85 -17.49
C SER A 17 -9.88 1.91 -18.07
N VAL A 18 -10.56 2.67 -17.20
CA VAL A 18 -11.45 3.75 -17.62
C VAL A 18 -10.57 4.95 -17.99
N THR A 19 -10.29 5.11 -19.28
CA THR A 19 -9.71 6.36 -19.79
C THR A 19 -10.76 7.45 -19.73
N HIS A 20 -10.85 8.17 -18.62
CA HIS A 20 -11.59 9.43 -18.58
C HIS A 20 -10.83 10.47 -19.40
N LYS A 21 -11.41 10.90 -20.53
CA LYS A 21 -10.93 12.05 -21.29
C LYS A 21 -11.20 13.34 -20.51
N PHE A 22 -10.33 13.66 -19.55
CA PHE A 22 -10.27 15.00 -18.98
C PHE A 22 -9.46 15.90 -19.92
N CYS A 23 -10.18 16.77 -20.65
CA CYS A 23 -9.70 17.98 -21.34
C CYS A 23 -8.18 18.05 -21.64
N GLY A 24 -7.73 17.41 -22.73
CA GLY A 24 -6.42 17.63 -23.35
C GLY A 24 -5.17 17.32 -22.52
N ARG A 25 -5.29 16.86 -21.27
CA ARG A 25 -4.15 16.47 -20.43
C ARG A 25 -3.90 14.97 -20.58
N THR A 26 -2.62 14.60 -20.68
CA THR A 26 -2.19 13.20 -20.69
C THR A 26 -2.70 12.52 -19.43
N VAL A 27 -3.58 11.53 -19.58
CA VAL A 27 -4.11 10.74 -18.47
C VAL A 27 -2.96 9.98 -17.84
N PHE A 28 -2.83 10.05 -16.51
CA PHE A 28 -1.84 9.28 -15.78
C PHE A 28 -2.00 7.79 -16.09
N LYS A 29 -0.92 7.14 -16.53
CA LYS A 29 -0.89 5.69 -16.70
C LYS A 29 -0.25 5.09 -15.46
N GLY A 30 -1.07 4.51 -14.60
CA GLY A 30 -0.60 3.76 -13.44
C GLY A 30 0.20 2.52 -13.86
N VAL A 31 1.04 2.04 -12.94
CA VAL A 31 1.74 0.76 -13.12
C VAL A 31 0.75 -0.39 -13.00
N GLU A 32 0.77 -1.31 -13.96
CA GLU A 32 -0.08 -2.50 -13.89
C GLU A 32 0.47 -3.48 -12.86
N PRO A 33 -0.38 -4.10 -12.02
CA PRO A 33 0.07 -5.14 -11.11
C PRO A 33 0.57 -6.36 -11.91
N VAL A 34 1.54 -7.06 -11.32
CA VAL A 34 2.19 -8.24 -11.88
C VAL A 34 1.73 -9.52 -11.17
N TRP A 35 1.46 -9.43 -9.87
CA TRP A 35 0.89 -10.53 -9.09
C TRP A 35 -0.38 -10.07 -8.38
N LYS A 36 -1.50 -10.69 -8.78
CA LYS A 36 -2.85 -10.32 -8.34
C LYS A 36 -3.06 -8.81 -8.47
N SER A 37 -3.70 -8.14 -7.51
CA SER A 37 -3.85 -6.67 -7.52
C SER A 37 -2.77 -5.93 -6.72
N SER A 38 -1.89 -6.64 -6.02
CA SER A 38 -1.14 -6.08 -4.89
C SER A 38 0.36 -5.88 -5.13
N SER A 39 0.95 -6.55 -6.12
CA SER A 39 2.40 -6.49 -6.34
C SER A 39 2.79 -6.02 -7.73
N PHE A 40 3.82 -5.19 -7.79
CA PHE A 40 4.50 -4.75 -9.00
C PHE A 40 5.76 -5.58 -9.33
N ILE A 41 6.12 -6.53 -8.47
CA ILE A 41 7.43 -7.19 -8.50
C ILE A 41 7.37 -8.40 -9.44
N LYS A 42 8.21 -8.40 -10.47
CA LYS A 42 8.32 -9.47 -11.48
C LYS A 42 9.32 -10.52 -11.02
N GLY A 43 8.84 -11.73 -10.77
CA GLY A 43 9.64 -12.78 -10.12
C GLY A 43 9.99 -12.36 -8.69
N ASP A 44 11.18 -12.74 -8.23
CA ASP A 44 11.53 -12.58 -6.81
C ASP A 44 12.55 -11.47 -6.55
N LEU A 45 13.25 -10.97 -7.56
CA LEU A 45 14.29 -9.94 -7.37
C LEU A 45 13.67 -8.55 -7.31
N LEU A 46 13.74 -7.91 -6.14
CA LEU A 46 13.26 -6.55 -5.93
C LEU A 46 14.28 -5.49 -6.39
N GLY A 47 15.57 -5.77 -6.16
CA GLY A 47 16.67 -4.88 -6.53
C GLY A 47 18.01 -5.35 -5.99
N LYS A 48 19.04 -4.53 -6.21
CA LYS A 48 20.38 -4.74 -5.65
C LYS A 48 20.69 -3.60 -4.70
N ASP A 49 20.97 -3.95 -3.45
CA ASP A 49 21.38 -2.99 -2.44
C ASP A 49 22.90 -2.82 -2.48
N ASP A 50 23.33 -1.60 -2.78
CA ASP A 50 24.74 -1.22 -2.80
C ASP A 50 25.19 -0.84 -1.38
N ARG A 51 25.58 -1.85 -0.61
CA ARG A 51 26.16 -1.69 0.73
C ARG A 51 27.65 -1.41 0.70
N SER A 52 28.22 -0.96 -0.42
CA SER A 52 29.65 -0.65 -0.52
C SER A 52 30.13 0.34 0.55
N ALA A 53 29.26 1.25 1.00
CA ALA A 53 29.52 2.15 2.13
C ALA A 53 29.85 1.44 3.46
N PHE A 54 29.47 0.17 3.60
CA PHE A 54 29.77 -0.70 4.75
C PHE A 54 30.80 -1.79 4.44
N GLY A 55 31.51 -1.68 3.30
CA GLY A 55 32.53 -2.65 2.88
C GLY A 55 31.98 -3.99 2.43
N GLY A 56 30.67 -4.11 2.18
CA GLY A 56 30.03 -5.32 1.67
C GLY A 56 29.82 -5.27 0.15
N ASP A 57 29.82 -6.44 -0.48
CA ASP A 57 29.41 -6.57 -1.88
C ASP A 57 27.92 -6.24 -2.05
N PRO A 58 27.51 -5.71 -3.22
CA PRO A 58 26.11 -5.51 -3.53
C PRO A 58 25.29 -6.79 -3.29
N THR A 59 24.24 -6.67 -2.50
CA THR A 59 23.41 -7.81 -2.09
C THR A 59 22.09 -7.78 -2.84
N ASN A 60 21.67 -8.90 -3.41
CA ASN A 60 20.34 -9.02 -4.00
C ASN A 60 19.29 -8.98 -2.89
N VAL A 61 18.27 -8.15 -3.08
CA VAL A 61 17.09 -8.06 -2.21
C VAL A 61 15.94 -8.74 -2.91
N TYR A 62 15.28 -9.66 -2.20
CA TYR A 62 14.20 -10.46 -2.75
C TYR A 62 12.87 -10.17 -2.08
N TRP A 63 11.80 -10.34 -2.85
CA TRP A 63 10.41 -10.37 -2.42
C TRP A 63 9.78 -11.66 -2.93
N ASN A 64 9.05 -12.38 -2.08
CA ASN A 64 8.32 -13.56 -2.52
C ASN A 64 6.82 -13.25 -2.48
N ASN A 65 6.15 -13.21 -3.62
CA ASN A 65 4.71 -12.92 -3.66
C ASN A 65 3.91 -13.98 -2.87
N GLY A 66 3.04 -13.52 -2.00
CA GLY A 66 2.26 -14.38 -1.10
C GLY A 66 1.17 -13.57 -0.37
N PRO A 67 0.57 -14.11 0.70
CA PRO A 67 -0.42 -13.38 1.50
C PRO A 67 0.14 -12.02 1.91
N GLN A 68 -0.54 -10.94 1.51
CA GLN A 68 -0.07 -9.57 1.73
C GLN A 68 -1.22 -8.57 1.72
N TRP A 69 -0.98 -7.43 2.36
CA TRP A 69 -1.80 -6.24 2.18
C TRP A 69 -0.98 -5.13 1.54
N PHE A 70 -1.69 -4.25 0.84
CA PHE A 70 -1.04 -3.21 0.04
C PHE A 70 -1.84 -1.92 0.06
N LEU A 71 -1.12 -0.84 -0.22
CA LEU A 71 -1.66 0.49 -0.37
C LEU A 71 -0.98 1.17 -1.56
N ARG A 72 -1.78 1.67 -2.49
CA ARG A 72 -1.32 2.27 -3.74
C ARG A 72 -1.95 3.65 -3.92
N LEU A 73 -1.12 4.65 -4.19
CA LEU A 73 -1.52 6.03 -4.46
C LEU A 73 -1.09 6.41 -5.87
N ILE A 74 -2.08 6.74 -6.69
CA ILE A 74 -1.94 7.02 -8.12
C ILE A 74 -2.39 8.48 -8.34
N PRO A 75 -1.47 9.40 -8.64
CA PRO A 75 -1.86 10.78 -8.95
C PRO A 75 -2.58 10.85 -10.30
N TYR A 76 -3.60 11.69 -10.43
CA TYR A 76 -4.26 11.89 -11.74
C TYR A 76 -3.46 12.79 -12.67
N THR A 77 -2.68 13.70 -12.10
CA THR A 77 -1.78 14.59 -12.82
C THR A 77 -0.40 13.95 -12.85
N GLY A 78 0.08 13.67 -14.07
CA GLY A 78 1.46 13.21 -14.25
C GLY A 78 2.45 14.22 -13.71
N THR A 79 3.45 13.72 -13.00
CA THR A 79 4.67 14.49 -12.71
C THR A 79 5.63 14.36 -13.89
N THR A 80 6.55 15.31 -14.02
CA THR A 80 7.73 15.10 -14.88
C THR A 80 8.46 13.85 -14.38
N GLU A 81 8.81 12.93 -15.28
CA GLU A 81 9.50 11.70 -14.88
C GLU A 81 10.74 12.01 -14.04
N MET A 82 10.79 11.41 -12.87
CA MET A 82 11.89 11.63 -11.94
C MET A 82 13.13 10.82 -12.36
N THR A 83 14.29 11.47 -12.27
CA THR A 83 15.57 10.79 -12.43
C THR A 83 15.83 9.84 -11.26
N THR A 84 16.64 8.80 -11.47
CA THR A 84 17.03 7.88 -10.38
C THR A 84 17.64 8.63 -9.20
N LYS A 85 18.53 9.61 -9.47
CA LYS A 85 19.12 10.45 -8.44
C LYS A 85 18.06 11.23 -7.66
N GLY A 86 17.13 11.88 -8.36
CA GLY A 86 16.04 12.63 -7.72
C GLY A 86 15.17 11.75 -6.81
N ILE A 87 14.85 10.53 -7.24
CA ILE A 87 14.10 9.58 -6.41
C ILE A 87 14.91 9.17 -5.17
N LEU A 88 16.19 8.83 -5.32
CA LEU A 88 17.03 8.47 -4.18
C LEU A 88 17.23 9.64 -3.22
N ASP A 89 17.39 10.86 -3.72
CA ASP A 89 17.47 12.08 -2.90
C ASP A 89 16.17 12.26 -2.08
N LEU A 90 15.00 12.04 -2.69
CA LEU A 90 13.70 12.06 -2.01
C LEU A 90 13.57 10.97 -0.94
N LEU A 91 13.94 9.71 -1.25
CA LEU A 91 13.87 8.61 -0.29
C LEU A 91 14.83 8.79 0.89
N ASN A 92 16.00 9.39 0.65
CA ASN A 92 16.98 9.67 1.71
C ASN A 92 16.50 10.71 2.73
N THR A 93 15.41 11.45 2.46
CA THR A 93 14.74 12.29 3.48
C THR A 93 14.10 11.46 4.60
N ARG A 94 13.96 10.14 4.41
CA ARG A 94 13.34 9.19 5.36
C ARG A 94 11.87 9.47 5.69
N GLN A 95 11.18 10.22 4.82
CA GLN A 95 9.75 10.53 4.96
C GLN A 95 8.84 9.54 4.22
N LEU A 96 9.41 8.54 3.54
CA LEU A 96 8.67 7.47 2.88
C LEU A 96 9.16 6.09 3.39
N PRO A 97 8.70 5.64 4.56
CA PRO A 97 9.08 4.35 5.12
C PRO A 97 8.44 3.19 4.35
N PRO A 98 8.93 1.94 4.56
CA PRO A 98 8.21 0.74 4.14
C PRO A 98 6.80 0.72 4.75
N LEU A 99 5.79 0.20 4.04
CA LEU A 99 4.44 0.03 4.59
C LEU A 99 4.49 -0.75 5.90
N GLY A 100 3.70 -0.38 6.91
CA GLY A 100 3.73 -1.01 8.23
C GLY A 100 4.89 -0.59 9.14
N LYS A 101 5.70 0.40 8.73
CA LYS A 101 6.78 0.97 9.54
C LYS A 101 6.59 2.46 9.70
N SER A 102 6.81 2.96 10.92
CA SER A 102 6.72 4.39 11.25
C SER A 102 7.98 5.18 10.87
N SER A 103 9.10 4.49 10.62
CA SER A 103 10.36 5.11 10.21
C SER A 103 11.33 4.07 9.63
N GLY A 104 12.41 4.55 9.01
CA GLY A 104 13.57 3.73 8.66
C GLY A 104 13.52 3.10 7.27
N GLY A 105 14.04 1.87 7.17
CA GLY A 105 14.25 1.12 5.94
C GLY A 105 15.64 1.32 5.31
N LEU A 106 16.04 0.40 4.45
CA LEU A 106 17.12 0.63 3.49
C LEU A 106 16.53 1.12 2.17
N ILE A 107 17.35 1.79 1.38
CA ILE A 107 16.93 2.39 0.11
C ILE A 107 17.77 1.79 -1.00
N MET A 108 17.12 1.44 -2.09
CA MET A 108 17.77 1.05 -3.34
C MET A 108 17.00 1.56 -4.54
N ALA A 109 17.55 1.42 -5.74
CA ALA A 109 16.87 1.71 -6.99
C ALA A 109 16.69 0.43 -7.82
N ASN A 110 15.64 0.41 -8.63
CA ASN A 110 15.44 -0.58 -9.69
C ASN A 110 15.07 0.12 -11.00
N THR A 111 14.60 -0.64 -11.99
CA THR A 111 14.23 -0.09 -13.31
C THR A 111 13.07 0.89 -13.22
N ASP A 112 12.15 0.66 -12.28
CA ASP A 112 10.84 1.33 -12.22
C ASP A 112 10.84 2.54 -11.29
N GLY A 113 11.80 2.61 -10.36
CA GLY A 113 11.93 3.73 -9.43
C GLY A 113 12.90 3.45 -8.28
N GLY A 114 12.54 3.94 -7.10
CA GLY A 114 13.28 3.77 -5.86
C GLY A 114 12.45 3.04 -4.82
N VAL A 115 13.11 2.19 -4.05
CA VAL A 115 12.49 1.26 -3.12
C VAL A 115 13.02 1.53 -1.73
N CYS A 116 12.11 1.72 -0.78
CA CYS A 116 12.38 1.69 0.65
C CYS A 116 11.89 0.34 1.20
N TYR A 117 12.74 -0.39 1.93
CA TYR A 117 12.40 -1.74 2.38
C TYR A 117 13.02 -2.07 3.75
N GLU A 118 12.46 -3.06 4.46
CA GLU A 118 13.07 -3.56 5.71
C GLU A 118 14.17 -4.60 5.40
N VAL A 119 15.29 -4.53 6.11
CA VAL A 119 16.34 -5.56 6.03
C VAL A 119 15.78 -6.88 6.52
N ALA A 120 15.73 -7.88 5.64
CA ALA A 120 15.48 -9.24 6.08
C ALA A 120 16.67 -9.76 6.89
N THR A 121 16.40 -10.48 7.97
CA THR A 121 17.44 -11.19 8.72
C THR A 121 17.79 -12.48 7.98
N GLY A 122 19.09 -12.67 7.68
CA GLY A 122 19.58 -13.86 6.98
C GLY A 122 19.20 -13.89 5.49
N SER A 123 18.83 -15.06 4.99
CA SER A 123 18.45 -15.30 3.59
C SER A 123 16.95 -15.11 3.31
N ASN A 124 16.20 -14.55 4.26
CA ASN A 124 14.77 -14.40 4.11
C ASN A 124 14.44 -13.27 3.12
N PRO A 125 13.34 -13.37 2.36
CA PRO A 125 12.80 -12.24 1.62
C PRO A 125 12.41 -11.09 2.57
N THR A 126 12.44 -9.85 2.07
CA THR A 126 11.87 -8.73 2.84
C THR A 126 10.35 -8.84 2.91
N ARG A 127 9.76 -8.34 3.99
CA ARG A 127 8.31 -8.39 4.26
C ARG A 127 7.63 -7.04 4.20
N TYR A 128 8.40 -5.95 4.09
CA TYR A 128 7.90 -4.58 4.11
C TYR A 128 8.60 -3.80 3.01
N VAL A 129 7.83 -3.29 2.06
CA VAL A 129 8.33 -2.56 0.90
C VAL A 129 7.45 -1.37 0.61
N THR A 130 8.07 -0.26 0.20
CA THR A 130 7.41 0.86 -0.46
C THR A 130 8.22 1.26 -1.67
N GLN A 131 7.58 1.36 -2.82
CA GLN A 131 8.21 1.87 -4.04
C GLN A 131 7.63 3.24 -4.41
N LEU A 132 8.53 4.19 -4.68
CA LEU A 132 8.25 5.42 -5.38
C LEU A 132 8.63 5.24 -6.86
N PHE A 133 7.62 5.22 -7.72
CA PHE A 133 7.80 5.07 -9.16
C PHE A 133 8.22 6.39 -9.80
N ARG A 134 8.85 6.32 -10.98
CA ARG A 134 9.30 7.50 -11.75
C ARG A 134 8.19 8.49 -12.11
N ASN A 135 6.97 8.01 -12.23
CA ASN A 135 5.79 8.83 -12.52
C ASN A 135 5.18 9.48 -11.26
N GLY A 136 5.67 9.19 -10.06
CA GLY A 136 5.15 9.71 -8.79
C GLY A 136 4.08 8.83 -8.14
N GLU A 137 3.78 7.66 -8.70
CA GLU A 137 2.98 6.64 -8.02
C GLU A 137 3.73 6.10 -6.79
N ILE A 138 3.00 5.86 -5.70
CA ILE A 138 3.54 5.23 -4.48
C ILE A 138 2.82 3.90 -4.26
N TRP A 139 3.58 2.85 -3.96
CA TRP A 139 3.01 1.53 -3.70
C TRP A 139 3.72 0.85 -2.53
N GLY A 140 2.99 0.73 -1.42
CA GLY A 140 3.39 0.00 -0.23
C GLY A 140 2.84 -1.42 -0.23
N ILE A 141 3.63 -2.39 0.19
CA ILE A 141 3.24 -3.79 0.34
C ILE A 141 3.84 -4.32 1.65
N GLU A 142 3.02 -5.04 2.42
CA GLU A 142 3.42 -5.70 3.64
C GLU A 142 2.91 -7.13 3.68
N GLN A 143 3.75 -8.04 4.17
CA GLN A 143 3.39 -9.42 4.47
C GLN A 143 3.14 -9.65 5.96
N PRO A 144 2.22 -10.56 6.32
CA PRO A 144 2.10 -11.03 7.69
C PRO A 144 3.43 -11.61 8.20
N THR A 145 3.55 -11.74 9.52
CA THR A 145 4.68 -12.46 10.12
C THR A 145 4.68 -13.92 9.70
N LEU A 146 5.85 -14.58 9.75
CA LEU A 146 5.95 -16.01 9.43
C LEU A 146 4.96 -16.85 10.26
N HIS A 147 4.90 -16.57 11.56
CA HIS A 147 3.92 -17.22 12.44
C HIS A 147 2.47 -17.00 11.99
N ALA A 148 2.13 -15.78 11.57
CA ALA A 148 0.79 -15.46 11.08
C ALA A 148 0.48 -16.15 9.74
N GLN A 149 1.47 -16.26 8.84
CA GLN A 149 1.33 -17.00 7.58
C GLN A 149 1.16 -18.51 7.82
N GLU A 150 1.99 -19.12 8.67
CA GLU A 150 1.92 -20.54 9.02
C GLU A 150 0.57 -20.92 9.64
N ASN A 151 0.01 -20.03 10.47
CA ASN A 151 -1.27 -20.23 11.14
C ASN A 151 -2.45 -19.63 10.38
N LYS A 152 -2.22 -19.13 9.15
CA LYS A 152 -3.21 -18.48 8.29
C LYS A 152 -4.12 -17.49 9.04
N PHE A 153 -3.53 -16.50 9.71
CA PHE A 153 -4.30 -15.42 10.32
C PHE A 153 -3.73 -14.04 10.05
N ILE A 154 -4.60 -13.03 10.10
CA ILE A 154 -4.27 -11.61 9.98
C ILE A 154 -4.58 -10.94 11.31
N PRO A 155 -3.58 -10.36 12.01
CA PRO A 155 -3.85 -9.53 13.18
C PRO A 155 -4.52 -8.22 12.73
N PHE A 156 -5.81 -8.04 13.04
CA PHE A 156 -6.59 -6.91 12.50
C PHE A 156 -6.05 -5.55 12.94
N ALA A 157 -5.65 -5.42 14.20
CA ALA A 157 -5.03 -4.18 14.70
C ALA A 157 -3.76 -3.81 13.94
N VAL A 158 -2.93 -4.80 13.55
CA VAL A 158 -1.71 -4.56 12.76
C VAL A 158 -2.06 -4.11 11.35
N LEU A 159 -3.04 -4.76 10.72
CA LEU A 159 -3.55 -4.36 9.40
C LEU A 159 -4.08 -2.91 9.42
N LEU A 160 -4.89 -2.57 10.42
CA LEU A 160 -5.48 -1.24 10.57
C LEU A 160 -4.40 -0.17 10.74
N THR A 161 -3.51 -0.33 11.72
CA THR A 161 -2.43 0.63 11.97
C THR A 161 -1.51 0.77 10.76
N SER A 162 -1.13 -0.35 10.12
CA SER A 162 -0.26 -0.32 8.93
C SER A 162 -0.85 0.50 7.79
N LEU A 163 -2.14 0.28 7.47
CA LEU A 163 -2.81 0.96 6.37
C LEU A 163 -3.13 2.42 6.69
N CYS A 164 -3.57 2.74 7.91
CA CYS A 164 -3.88 4.11 8.30
C CYS A 164 -2.62 4.99 8.40
N ASP A 165 -1.57 4.50 9.07
CA ASP A 165 -0.30 5.21 9.19
C ASP A 165 0.39 5.33 7.83
N GLY A 166 0.36 4.25 7.04
CA GLY A 166 0.89 4.23 5.68
C GLY A 166 0.21 5.26 4.78
N LEU A 167 -1.13 5.30 4.78
CA LEU A 167 -1.88 6.27 3.98
C LEU A 167 -1.61 7.71 4.41
N SER A 168 -1.66 7.99 5.71
CA SER A 168 -1.35 9.33 6.25
C SER A 168 0.05 9.78 5.84
N THR A 169 1.03 8.89 5.95
CA THR A 169 2.42 9.14 5.58
C THR A 169 2.57 9.38 4.09
N TYR A 170 1.94 8.56 3.24
CA TYR A 170 2.07 8.68 1.79
C TYR A 170 1.39 9.93 1.26
N LEU A 171 0.22 10.30 1.79
CA LEU A 171 -0.44 11.56 1.45
C LEU A 171 0.41 12.76 1.86
N ALA A 172 0.99 12.74 3.06
CA ALA A 172 1.90 13.79 3.50
C ALA A 172 3.14 13.88 2.59
N PHE A 173 3.70 12.74 2.16
CA PHE A 173 4.82 12.70 1.23
C PHE A 173 4.46 13.27 -0.14
N MET A 174 3.31 12.87 -0.72
CA MET A 174 2.82 13.42 -2.00
C MET A 174 2.63 14.93 -1.93
N ARG A 175 2.04 15.44 -0.85
CA ARG A 175 1.81 16.88 -0.64
C ARG A 175 3.11 17.66 -0.44
N ASN A 176 3.98 17.19 0.44
CA ASN A 176 5.10 17.98 0.94
C ASN A 176 6.39 17.80 0.14
N GLN A 177 6.64 16.59 -0.35
CA GLN A 177 7.86 16.24 -1.08
C GLN A 177 7.64 16.25 -2.58
N LEU A 178 6.57 15.61 -3.07
CA LEU A 178 6.28 15.54 -4.51
C LEU A 178 5.52 16.76 -5.04
N ARG A 179 4.91 17.56 -4.15
CA ARG A 179 4.06 18.70 -4.52
C ARG A 179 2.95 18.32 -5.50
N ILE A 180 2.39 17.12 -5.33
CA ILE A 180 1.27 16.62 -6.10
C ILE A 180 -0.02 17.14 -5.47
N GLU A 181 -0.85 17.78 -6.26
CA GLU A 181 -2.19 18.20 -5.86
C GLU A 181 -3.23 17.12 -6.19
N PRO A 182 -4.31 16.97 -5.41
CA PRO A 182 -5.44 16.11 -5.77
C PRO A 182 -6.02 16.45 -7.16
N PRO A 183 -6.68 15.49 -7.85
CA PRO A 183 -7.12 14.21 -7.30
C PRO A 183 -6.05 13.12 -7.25
N ILE A 184 -6.15 12.26 -6.25
CA ILE A 184 -5.32 11.06 -6.08
C ILE A 184 -6.25 9.86 -5.96
N GLN A 185 -6.03 8.85 -6.80
CA GLN A 185 -6.68 7.56 -6.68
C GLN A 185 -5.92 6.71 -5.66
N ILE A 186 -6.66 6.11 -4.74
CA ILE A 186 -6.18 5.18 -3.73
C ILE A 186 -6.77 3.81 -4.02
N ILE A 187 -5.90 2.81 -4.00
CA ILE A 187 -6.28 1.40 -4.04
C ILE A 187 -5.67 0.73 -2.83
N VAL A 188 -6.49 0.07 -2.03
CA VAL A 188 -6.07 -0.69 -0.86
C VAL A 188 -6.65 -2.09 -0.95
N GLY A 189 -5.93 -3.09 -0.45
CA GLY A 189 -6.45 -4.44 -0.46
C GLY A 189 -5.61 -5.47 0.24
N LEU A 190 -6.18 -6.67 0.30
CA LEU A 190 -5.56 -7.93 0.70
C LEU A 190 -5.48 -8.83 -0.53
N SER A 191 -4.39 -9.59 -0.68
CA SER A 191 -4.23 -10.59 -1.73
C SER A 191 -3.60 -11.86 -1.16
N GLY A 192 -3.95 -13.03 -1.72
CA GLY A 192 -3.43 -14.30 -1.23
C GLY A 192 -3.99 -14.69 0.14
N VAL A 193 -5.20 -14.24 0.47
CA VAL A 193 -5.79 -14.39 1.82
C VAL A 193 -6.91 -15.42 1.89
N GLU A 194 -7.08 -16.25 0.87
CA GLU A 194 -8.03 -17.37 0.91
C GLU A 194 -7.68 -18.29 2.10
N ASP A 195 -8.71 -18.70 2.84
CA ASP A 195 -8.63 -19.46 4.09
C ASP A 195 -7.94 -18.75 5.28
N PHE A 196 -7.57 -17.47 5.14
CA PHE A 196 -7.06 -16.73 6.28
C PHE A 196 -8.20 -16.39 7.24
N LYS A 197 -7.87 -16.37 8.52
CA LYS A 197 -8.74 -15.90 9.60
C LYS A 197 -8.31 -14.51 10.05
N ILE A 198 -9.18 -13.78 10.74
CA ILE A 198 -8.81 -12.53 11.40
C ILE A 198 -8.69 -12.75 12.90
N ALA A 199 -7.54 -12.36 13.47
CA ALA A 199 -7.35 -12.29 14.91
C ALA A 199 -7.64 -10.86 15.37
N GLU A 200 -8.67 -10.70 16.21
CA GLU A 200 -9.12 -9.41 16.69
C GLU A 200 -9.26 -9.37 18.21
N ARG A 201 -8.84 -8.25 18.82
CA ARG A 201 -8.67 -8.12 20.27
C ARG A 201 -9.97 -8.31 21.04
N ARG A 202 -11.09 -7.84 20.50
CA ARG A 202 -12.43 -8.01 21.09
C ARG A 202 -12.81 -9.46 21.35
N PHE A 203 -12.22 -10.38 20.60
CA PHE A 203 -12.45 -11.82 20.72
C PHE A 203 -11.27 -12.54 21.39
N GLY A 204 -10.49 -11.84 22.21
CA GLY A 204 -9.36 -12.44 22.94
C GLY A 204 -8.19 -12.84 22.03
N MET A 205 -8.06 -12.22 20.85
CA MET A 205 -7.05 -12.56 19.82
C MET A 205 -7.15 -13.99 19.27
N TYR A 206 -8.27 -14.70 19.50
CA TYR A 206 -8.52 -15.96 18.83
C TYR A 206 -8.90 -15.69 17.37
N PRO A 207 -8.27 -16.35 16.39
CA PRO A 207 -8.63 -16.19 14.99
C PRO A 207 -10.10 -16.57 14.75
N GLN A 208 -10.89 -15.61 14.29
CA GLN A 208 -12.30 -15.72 13.94
C GLN A 208 -12.50 -15.49 12.45
N GLY A 209 -13.62 -15.97 11.94
CA GLY A 209 -13.93 -15.80 10.54
C GLY A 209 -12.98 -16.58 9.64
N CYS A 210 -13.32 -16.66 8.36
CA CYS A 210 -12.48 -17.27 7.34
C CYS A 210 -12.79 -16.57 6.04
N CYS A 211 -11.79 -16.00 5.37
CA CYS A 211 -12.00 -15.36 4.09
C CYS A 211 -12.21 -16.43 3.01
N PRO A 212 -13.38 -16.44 2.33
CA PRO A 212 -13.68 -17.42 1.29
C PRO A 212 -13.13 -17.02 -0.08
N ILE A 213 -12.48 -15.85 -0.17
CA ILE A 213 -11.95 -15.29 -1.40
C ILE A 213 -10.48 -14.94 -1.23
N ASP A 214 -9.75 -14.95 -2.34
CA ASP A 214 -8.32 -14.72 -2.32
C ASP A 214 -7.93 -13.23 -2.29
N GLU A 215 -8.80 -12.34 -2.78
CA GLU A 215 -8.56 -10.89 -2.80
C GLU A 215 -9.71 -10.10 -2.18
N VAL A 216 -9.38 -9.24 -1.23
CA VAL A 216 -10.30 -8.23 -0.69
C VAL A 216 -9.79 -6.86 -1.11
N LEU A 217 -10.45 -6.23 -2.09
CA LEU A 217 -10.05 -4.93 -2.62
C LEU A 217 -11.02 -3.84 -2.18
N SER A 218 -10.51 -2.64 -1.93
CA SER A 218 -11.37 -1.46 -1.94
C SER A 218 -11.98 -1.26 -3.32
N GLY A 219 -13.13 -0.57 -3.36
CA GLY A 219 -13.49 0.16 -4.57
C GLY A 219 -12.43 1.21 -4.92
N GLN A 220 -12.62 1.91 -6.04
CA GLN A 220 -11.78 3.07 -6.35
C GLN A 220 -12.07 4.18 -5.35
N LEU A 221 -11.08 4.51 -4.51
CA LEU A 221 -11.14 5.65 -3.60
C LEU A 221 -10.47 6.82 -4.31
N ILE A 222 -11.14 7.96 -4.42
CA ILE A 222 -10.56 9.18 -5.01
C ILE A 222 -10.68 10.29 -3.99
N ILE A 223 -9.55 10.85 -3.60
CA ILE A 223 -9.53 12.06 -2.77
C ILE A 223 -9.42 13.29 -3.65
N THR A 224 -10.13 14.34 -3.28
CA THR A 224 -10.10 15.67 -3.91
C THR A 224 -9.53 16.74 -2.98
N THR A 225 -9.24 16.38 -1.73
CA THR A 225 -8.59 17.21 -0.72
C THR A 225 -7.70 16.33 0.15
N TYR A 226 -6.67 16.94 0.76
CA TYR A 226 -5.86 16.30 1.80
C TYR A 226 -6.49 16.43 3.20
N ASP A 227 -7.59 17.15 3.34
CA ASP A 227 -8.30 17.37 4.61
C ASP A 227 -9.29 16.23 4.91
N ILE A 228 -8.79 14.99 4.86
CA ILE A 228 -9.53 13.77 5.19
C ILE A 228 -8.58 12.85 5.98
N THR A 229 -9.09 12.22 7.04
CA THR A 229 -8.28 11.28 7.82
C THR A 229 -8.19 9.93 7.11
N ALA A 230 -7.14 9.16 7.42
CA ALA A 230 -6.97 7.84 6.83
C ALA A 230 -8.09 6.88 7.29
N GLU A 231 -8.53 7.00 8.54
CA GLU A 231 -9.61 6.20 9.13
C GLU A 231 -10.95 6.46 8.45
N GLU A 232 -11.28 7.74 8.21
CA GLU A 232 -12.50 8.11 7.49
C GLU A 232 -12.49 7.57 6.06
N LEU A 233 -11.34 7.64 5.38
CA LEU A 233 -11.22 7.20 4.00
C LEU A 233 -11.20 5.67 3.85
N LEU A 234 -10.51 4.98 4.74
CA LEU A 234 -10.34 3.52 4.70
C LEU A 234 -11.46 2.76 5.41
N GLY A 235 -12.33 3.45 6.16
CA GLY A 235 -13.42 2.82 6.90
C GLY A 235 -14.31 1.88 6.07
N PRO A 236 -14.76 2.27 4.86
CA PRO A 236 -15.51 1.37 3.99
C PRO A 236 -14.72 0.11 3.59
N PHE A 237 -13.40 0.20 3.45
CA PHE A 237 -12.56 -0.96 3.17
C PHE A 237 -12.47 -1.89 4.39
N PHE A 238 -12.29 -1.35 5.60
CA PHE A 238 -12.27 -2.17 6.82
C PHE A 238 -13.61 -2.84 7.10
N GLN A 239 -14.73 -2.15 6.83
CA GLN A 239 -16.05 -2.77 6.88
C GLN A 239 -16.18 -3.92 5.87
N LYS A 240 -15.67 -3.74 4.65
CA LYS A 240 -15.64 -4.83 3.66
C LYS A 240 -14.79 -6.02 4.15
N VAL A 241 -13.61 -5.78 4.72
CA VAL A 241 -12.79 -6.83 5.32
C VAL A 241 -13.58 -7.56 6.43
N TRP A 242 -14.33 -6.81 7.25
CA TRP A 242 -15.18 -7.38 8.29
C TRP A 242 -16.24 -8.35 7.73
N GLU A 243 -16.89 -7.95 6.64
CA GLU A 243 -17.92 -8.72 5.94
C GLU A 243 -17.35 -9.96 5.24
N GLU A 244 -16.26 -9.81 4.48
CA GLU A 244 -15.63 -10.90 3.72
C GLU A 244 -15.03 -11.97 4.64
N PHE A 245 -14.67 -11.62 5.87
CA PHE A 245 -14.24 -12.59 6.88
C PHE A 245 -15.40 -13.11 7.75
N ALA A 246 -16.64 -12.69 7.49
CA ALA A 246 -17.83 -13.07 8.24
C ALA A 246 -17.71 -12.83 9.76
N LEU A 247 -17.11 -11.70 10.14
CA LEU A 247 -17.00 -11.31 11.54
C LEU A 247 -18.35 -10.78 12.06
N PRO A 248 -18.70 -11.02 13.34
CA PRO A 248 -19.99 -10.60 13.88
C PRO A 248 -20.07 -9.07 14.04
N GLY A 249 -21.25 -8.51 13.76
CA GLY A 249 -21.52 -7.08 13.90
C GLY A 249 -20.94 -6.22 12.78
N GLU A 250 -20.69 -4.95 13.09
CA GLU A 250 -20.09 -3.96 12.18
C GLU A 250 -18.70 -3.55 12.67
N TRP A 251 -17.84 -3.18 11.74
CA TRP A 251 -16.57 -2.54 12.07
C TRP A 251 -16.82 -1.14 12.64
N ARG A 252 -16.00 -0.75 13.63
CA ARG A 252 -16.04 0.55 14.29
C ARG A 252 -14.63 1.03 14.56
N THR A 253 -14.45 2.34 14.66
CA THR A 253 -13.13 2.96 14.87
C THR A 253 -12.65 2.93 16.33
N ASP A 254 -13.51 2.54 17.27
CA ASP A 254 -13.21 2.45 18.71
C ASP A 254 -12.63 1.09 19.14
N THR A 255 -12.28 0.23 18.19
CA THR A 255 -11.90 -1.18 18.39
C THR A 255 -10.40 -1.38 18.26
#